data_AF-A0A9D6S4V2-F1
#
_entry.id   AF-A0A9D6S4V2-F1
#
_cell.length_a   1.000
_cell.length_b   1.000
_cell.length_c   1.000
_cell.angle_alpha   90.00
_cell.angle_beta   90.00
_cell.angle_gamma   90.00
#
_symmetry.space_group_name_H-M   'P 1'
#
loop_
_entity.id
_entity.type
_entity.pdbx_description
1 polymer ?
#
loop_
_entity_poly.entity_id
_entity_poly.type
_entity_poly.pdbx_seq_one_letter_code
_entity_poly.pdbx_strand_id
1 'polypeptide(L)'
;PIPYTLYPIHAAVDIGQKFGFGDIQSLGEGTSKLVTPFFSIAAVLVVIYFLLGAFKYLKSAGNKEEVEGARQMITHSMIGFIILIFAFFILQILLSNLLGIKSLKLF
;
A
#
# COMPACT_ATOMS: atom_id res chain seq x y z
N PRO A 1 30.24 39.11 -29.77
CA PRO A 1 29.32 37.95 -29.86
C PRO A 1 28.91 37.49 -28.46
N ILE A 2 27.67 37.79 -28.06
CA ILE A 2 27.08 37.33 -26.81
C ILE A 2 26.81 35.82 -26.90
N PRO A 3 27.29 34.98 -25.97
CA PRO A 3 27.04 33.55 -26.00
C PRO A 3 25.58 33.27 -25.65
N TYR A 4 24.85 32.63 -26.57
CA TYR A 4 23.50 32.10 -26.32
C TYR A 4 23.62 30.85 -25.45
N THR A 5 23.89 31.01 -24.15
CA THR A 5 23.77 29.88 -23.23
C THR A 5 22.31 29.46 -23.20
N LEU A 6 22.01 28.31 -23.82
CA LEU A 6 20.69 27.71 -23.83
C LEU A 6 20.25 27.53 -22.38
N TYR A 7 19.35 28.40 -21.90
CA TYR A 7 18.65 28.11 -20.66
C TYR A 7 17.93 26.78 -20.85
N PRO A 8 18.05 25.83 -19.91
CA PRO A 8 17.28 24.61 -20.00
C PRO A 8 15.80 25.03 -20.03
N ILE A 9 15.16 24.83 -21.18
CA ILE A 9 13.71 25.03 -21.38
C ILE A 9 12.92 24.06 -20.47
N HIS A 10 13.62 23.16 -19.77
CA HIS A 10 13.12 22.24 -18.76
C HIS A 10 13.90 22.45 -17.45
N ALA A 11 13.98 23.69 -16.96
CA ALA A 11 14.24 23.89 -15.54
C ALA A 11 13.14 23.13 -14.79
N ALA A 12 13.51 22.16 -13.96
CA ALA A 12 12.57 21.42 -13.12
C ALA A 12 11.75 22.46 -12.35
N VAL A 13 10.49 22.65 -12.74
CA VAL A 13 9.60 23.52 -11.99
C VAL A 13 9.32 22.76 -10.71
N ASP A 14 10.01 23.16 -9.64
CA ASP A 14 9.78 22.67 -8.29
C ASP A 14 8.41 23.17 -7.80
N ILE A 15 7.36 22.42 -8.17
CA ILE A 15 5.96 22.72 -7.84
C ILE A 15 5.78 22.72 -6.30
N GLY A 16 6.57 21.93 -5.59
CA GLY A 16 6.54 21.79 -4.13
C GLY A 16 6.88 23.08 -3.38
N GLN A 17 7.90 23.82 -3.82
CA GLN A 17 8.31 25.08 -3.20
C GLN A 17 7.44 26.29 -3.61
N LYS A 18 6.89 26.28 -4.84
CA LYS A 18 6.07 27.41 -5.35
C LYS A 18 4.60 27.39 -4.90
N PHE A 19 4.03 26.22 -4.63
CA PHE A 19 2.61 26.07 -4.33
C PHE A 19 2.32 25.52 -2.91
N GLY A 20 3.35 25.36 -2.06
CA GLY A 20 3.17 24.99 -0.66
C GLY A 20 2.82 23.52 -0.40
N PHE A 21 3.05 22.63 -1.38
CA PHE A 21 2.81 21.18 -1.25
C PHE A 21 3.98 20.41 -0.61
N GLY A 22 5.06 21.10 -0.21
CA GLY A 22 6.24 20.46 0.40
C GLY A 22 6.99 19.52 -0.57
N ASP A 23 7.59 18.45 -0.05
CA ASP A 23 8.38 17.42 -0.77
C ASP A 23 7.54 16.48 -1.66
N ILE A 24 6.39 16.94 -2.17
CA ILE A 24 5.55 16.15 -3.09
C ILE A 24 5.76 16.72 -4.48
N GLN A 25 6.80 16.24 -5.17
CA GLN A 25 7.14 16.70 -6.51
C GLN A 25 6.29 16.00 -7.59
N SER A 26 5.56 14.93 -7.25
CA SER A 26 4.63 14.23 -8.14
C SER A 26 3.45 13.57 -7.41
N LEU A 27 2.35 13.32 -8.14
CA LEU A 27 1.21 12.53 -7.64
C LEU A 27 1.63 11.11 -7.19
N GLY A 28 2.68 10.55 -7.82
CA GLY A 28 3.24 9.26 -7.44
C GLY A 28 3.90 9.27 -6.07
N GLU A 29 4.61 10.34 -5.74
CA GLU A 29 5.29 10.48 -4.46
C GLU A 29 4.30 10.74 -3.32
N GLY A 30 3.27 11.56 -3.56
CA GLY A 30 2.18 11.78 -2.60
C GLY A 30 1.40 10.50 -2.30
N THR A 31 1.09 9.72 -3.34
CA THR A 31 0.40 8.42 -3.18
C THR A 31 1.29 7.42 -2.44
N SER A 32 2.60 7.37 -2.75
CA SER A 32 3.53 6.45 -2.09
C SER A 32 3.68 6.73 -0.59
N LYS A 33 3.72 8.01 -0.19
CA LYS A 33 3.80 8.40 1.23
C LYS A 33 2.57 7.99 2.05
N LEU A 34 1.39 7.92 1.43
CA LEU A 34 0.16 7.48 2.11
C LEU A 34 -0.03 5.96 2.08
N VAL A 35 0.24 5.33 0.95
CA VAL A 35 0.02 3.89 0.74
C VAL A 35 0.99 3.04 1.58
N THR A 36 2.25 3.46 1.70
CA THR A 36 3.28 2.71 2.43
C THR A 36 2.91 2.38 3.88
N PRO A 37 2.59 3.36 4.75
CA PRO A 37 2.21 3.08 6.13
C PRO A 37 0.88 2.33 6.22
N PHE A 38 -0.06 2.60 5.31
CA PHE A 38 -1.35 1.92 5.29
C PHE A 38 -1.21 0.40 5.07
N PHE A 39 -0.42 -0.01 4.08
CA PHE A 39 -0.17 -1.42 3.81
C PHE A 39 0.57 -2.12 4.96
N SER A 40 1.52 -1.42 5.60
CA SER A 40 2.23 -1.96 6.76
C SER A 40 1.28 -2.25 7.93
N ILE A 41 0.40 -1.30 8.26
CA ILE A 41 -0.61 -1.48 9.32
C ILE A 41 -1.62 -2.57 8.93
N ALA A 42 -2.10 -2.56 7.69
CA ALA A 42 -3.06 -3.55 7.21
C ALA A 42 -2.49 -4.98 7.27
N ALA A 43 -1.21 -5.18 6.93
CA ALA A 43 -0.55 -6.48 7.04
C ALA A 43 -0.54 -7.00 8.49
N VAL A 44 -0.20 -6.15 9.46
CA VAL A 44 -0.22 -6.50 10.88
C VAL A 44 -1.64 -6.86 11.35
N LEU A 45 -2.63 -6.07 10.96
CA LEU A 45 -4.03 -6.32 11.34
C LEU A 45 -4.55 -7.66 10.81
N VAL A 46 -4.22 -8.02 9.57
CA VAL A 46 -4.60 -9.30 8.97
C VAL A 46 -4.03 -10.47 9.77
N VAL A 47 -2.76 -10.40 10.18
CA VAL A 47 -2.13 -11.44 11.00
C VAL A 47 -2.80 -11.57 12.36
N ILE A 48 -3.09 -10.46 13.04
CA ILE A 48 -3.80 -10.48 14.33
C ILE A 48 -5.19 -11.10 14.17
N TYR A 49 -5.93 -10.72 13.12
CA TYR A 49 -7.28 -11.24 12.88
C TYR A 49 -7.27 -12.74 12.57
N PHE A 50 -6.27 -13.21 11.82
CA PHE A 50 -6.05 -14.64 11.57
C PHE A 50 -5.77 -15.41 12.88
N LEU A 51 -4.89 -14.88 13.73
CA LEU A 51 -4.57 -15.48 15.02
C LEU A 51 -5.79 -15.56 15.95
N LEU A 52 -6.62 -14.51 16.00
CA LEU A 52 -7.87 -14.53 16.76
C LEU A 52 -8.83 -15.63 16.28
N GLY A 53 -8.95 -15.81 14.97
CA GLY A 53 -9.73 -16.91 14.39
C GLY A 53 -9.16 -18.29 14.75
N ALA A 54 -7.83 -18.45 14.70
CA ALA A 54 -7.15 -19.69 15.05
C ALA A 54 -7.27 -20.03 16.55
N PHE A 55 -7.11 -19.05 17.43
CA PHE A 55 -7.31 -19.24 18.87
C PHE A 55 -8.75 -19.57 19.20
N LYS A 56 -9.72 -18.92 18.54
CA LYS A 56 -11.13 -19.23 18.69
C LYS A 56 -11.40 -20.69 18.30
N TYR A 57 -10.87 -21.14 17.16
CA TYR A 57 -10.99 -22.52 16.68
C TYR A 57 -10.45 -23.53 17.70
N LEU A 58 -9.28 -23.24 18.30
CA LEU A 58 -8.66 -24.12 19.30
C LEU A 58 -9.47 -24.14 20.61
N LYS A 59 -10.02 -22.99 21.02
CA LYS A 59 -10.84 -22.87 22.24
C LYS A 59 -12.21 -23.55 22.10
N SER A 60 -12.73 -23.69 20.87
CA SER A 60 -14.08 -24.22 20.61
C SER A 60 -14.33 -25.64 21.10
N ALA A 61 -13.29 -26.40 21.48
CA ALA A 61 -13.38 -27.67 22.22
C ALA A 61 -14.38 -28.71 21.66
N GLY A 62 -14.72 -28.65 20.37
CA GLY A 62 -15.69 -29.54 19.72
C GLY A 62 -17.15 -29.05 19.70
N ASN A 63 -17.47 -27.88 20.23
CA ASN A 63 -18.77 -27.24 20.02
C ASN A 63 -18.88 -26.79 18.55
N LYS A 64 -19.80 -27.41 17.80
CA LYS A 64 -20.01 -27.16 16.37
C LYS A 64 -20.24 -25.68 16.05
N GLU A 65 -21.00 -24.98 16.89
CA GLU A 65 -21.37 -23.59 16.66
C GLU A 65 -20.15 -22.65 16.78
N GLU A 66 -19.30 -22.89 17.77
CA GLU A 66 -18.07 -22.11 17.93
C GLU A 66 -17.01 -22.44 16.87
N VAL A 67 -16.90 -23.72 16.51
CA VAL A 67 -16.00 -24.17 15.43
C VAL A 67 -16.38 -23.54 14.10
N GLU A 68 -17.68 -23.48 13.79
CA GLU A 68 -18.18 -22.89 12.55
C GLU A 68 -17.94 -21.38 12.51
N GLY A 69 -18.20 -20.67 13.61
CA GLY A 69 -17.86 -19.25 13.73
C GLY A 69 -16.36 -18.97 13.62
N ALA A 70 -15.51 -19.84 14.18
CA ALA A 70 -14.05 -19.71 14.04
C ALA A 70 -13.59 -19.96 12.61
N ARG A 71 -14.16 -20.95 11.92
CA ARG A 71 -13.86 -21.27 10.53
C ARG A 71 -14.21 -20.13 9.59
N GLN A 72 -15.36 -19.48 9.81
CA GLN A 72 -15.75 -18.28 9.07
C GLN A 72 -14.73 -17.15 9.30
N MET A 73 -14.31 -16.93 10.54
CA MET A 73 -13.33 -15.90 10.87
C MET A 73 -11.98 -16.13 10.18
N ILE A 74 -11.49 -17.39 10.17
CA ILE A 74 -10.27 -17.77 9.44
C ILE A 74 -10.46 -17.52 7.94
N THR A 75 -11.61 -17.92 7.36
CA THR A 75 -11.89 -17.73 5.93
C THR A 75 -11.88 -16.24 5.56
N HIS A 76 -12.52 -15.39 6.37
CA HIS A 76 -12.50 -13.94 6.16
C HIS A 76 -11.11 -13.33 6.26
N SER A 77 -10.29 -13.78 7.23
CA SER A 77 -8.90 -13.32 7.34
C SER A 77 -8.07 -13.69 6.11
N MET A 78 -8.32 -14.87 5.54
CA MET A 78 -7.62 -15.37 4.35
C MET A 78 -8.02 -14.58 3.10
N ILE A 79 -9.31 -14.24 2.96
CA ILE A 79 -9.80 -13.35 1.91
C ILE A 79 -9.16 -11.96 2.03
N GLY A 80 -9.10 -11.40 3.24
CA GLY A 80 -8.44 -10.11 3.50
C GLY A 80 -6.96 -10.13 3.12
N PHE A 81 -6.25 -11.21 3.42
CA PHE A 81 -4.86 -11.40 3.03
C PHE A 81 -4.68 -11.43 1.51
N ILE A 82 -5.54 -12.17 0.81
CA ILE A 82 -5.53 -12.26 -0.65
C ILE A 82 -5.77 -10.88 -1.28
N ILE A 83 -6.75 -10.12 -0.77
CA ILE A 83 -7.02 -8.75 -1.23
C ILE A 83 -5.80 -7.85 -1.05
N LEU A 84 -5.09 -7.96 0.08
CA LEU A 84 -3.89 -7.16 0.34
C LEU A 84 -2.78 -7.46 -0.68
N ILE A 85 -2.57 -8.73 -1.03
CA ILE A 85 -1.63 -9.14 -2.08
C ILE A 85 -2.03 -8.55 -3.44
N PHE A 86 -3.30 -8.71 -3.83
CA PHE A 86 -3.78 -8.18 -5.11
C PHE A 86 -3.70 -6.66 -5.18
N ALA A 87 -4.05 -5.96 -4.09
CA ALA A 87 -3.97 -4.52 -4.03
C ALA A 87 -2.52 -4.03 -4.22
N PHE A 88 -1.53 -4.69 -3.58
CA PHE A 88 -0.12 -4.41 -3.82
C PHE A 88 0.25 -4.61 -5.29
N PHE A 89 -0.18 -5.72 -5.89
CA PHE A 89 0.12 -6.04 -7.29
C PHE A 89 -0.46 -5.01 -8.27
N ILE A 90 -1.72 -4.61 -8.04
CA ILE A 90 -2.42 -3.59 -8.83
C ILE A 90 -1.70 -2.25 -8.71
N LEU A 91 -1.34 -1.83 -7.50
CA LEU A 91 -0.63 -0.58 -7.27
C LEU A 91 0.74 -0.57 -7.96
N GLN A 92 1.49 -1.67 -7.87
CA GLN A 92 2.78 -1.80 -8.55
C GLN A 92 2.63 -1.62 -10.06
N ILE A 93 1.63 -2.25 -10.68
CA ILE A 93 1.35 -2.14 -12.11
C ILE A 93 0.88 -0.73 -12.47
N LEU A 94 -0.05 -0.16 -11.71
CA LEU A 94 -0.59 1.18 -11.99
C LEU A 94 0.49 2.25 -11.87
N LEU A 95 1.29 2.26 -10.80
CA LEU A 95 2.34 3.27 -10.63
C LEU A 95 3.47 3.10 -11.65
N SER A 96 3.83 1.86 -12.00
CA SER A 96 4.86 1.62 -13.02
C SER A 96 4.43 2.11 -14.40
N ASN A 97 3.18 1.88 -14.79
CA ASN A 97 2.66 2.25 -16.12
C ASN A 97 2.21 3.71 -16.22
N LEU A 98 1.69 4.30 -15.14
CA LEU A 98 1.11 5.65 -15.15
C LEU A 98 2.13 6.75 -14.82
N LEU A 99 3.14 6.45 -14.01
CA LEU A 99 4.10 7.44 -13.51
C LEU A 99 5.55 7.17 -13.92
N GLY A 100 5.83 6.05 -14.62
CA GLY A 100 7.18 5.69 -15.07
C GLY A 100 8.18 5.39 -13.97
N ILE A 101 7.72 5.34 -12.70
CA ILE A 101 8.55 5.06 -11.53
C ILE A 101 8.64 3.54 -11.39
N LYS A 102 9.79 2.96 -11.75
CA LYS A 102 10.03 1.50 -11.80
C LYS A 102 10.16 0.81 -10.44
N SER A 103 9.93 1.52 -9.33
CA SER A 103 10.05 0.94 -7.99
C SER A 103 9.28 1.75 -6.96
N LEU A 104 8.12 1.24 -6.54
CA LEU A 104 7.60 1.53 -5.22
C LEU A 104 8.31 0.58 -4.25
N LYS A 105 9.35 1.09 -3.58
CA LYS A 105 10.01 0.37 -2.48
C LYS A 105 9.15 0.49 -1.24
N LEU A 106 8.26 -0.49 -1.06
CA LEU A 106 7.55 -0.73 0.20
C LEU A 106 8.45 -1.42 1.23
N PHE A 107 9.66 -1.84 0.82
CA PHE A 107 10.75 -2.40 1.61
C PHE A 107 12.11 -2.02 0.99
#